data_AF-A0A3C1PBH8-F1
#
_entry.id   AF-A0A3C1PBH8-F1
#
_cell.length_a   1.000
_cell.length_b   1.000
_cell.length_c   1.000
_cell.angle_alpha   90.00
_cell.angle_beta   90.00
_cell.angle_gamma   90.00
#
_symmetry.space_group_name_H-M   'P 1'
#
loop_
_entity.id
_entity.type
_entity.pdbx_description
1 polymer ?
#
loop_
_entity_poly.entity_id
_entity_poly.type
_entity_poly.pdbx_seq_one_letter_code
_entity_poly.pdbx_strand_id
1 'polypeptide(L)' 'MSRTLLFLDTGIIGIITNPKSSSAEAQNCKQWFKQSLDNGVTFILPEIADYEVRRELLRANKYASGK' A
#
# COMPACT_ATOMS: atom_id res chain seq x y z
N MET A 1 -24.19 12.42 -0.90
CA MET A 1 -22.72 12.31 -0.73
C MET A 1 -22.22 11.19 -1.63
N SER A 2 -21.23 11.46 -2.49
CA SER A 2 -20.59 10.42 -3.31
C SER A 2 -19.54 9.69 -2.49
N ARG A 3 -19.51 8.36 -2.57
CA ARG A 3 -18.47 7.54 -1.95
C ARG A 3 -17.42 7.21 -2.99
N THR A 4 -16.18 7.64 -2.76
CA THR A 4 -15.05 7.30 -3.63
C THR A 4 -14.41 6.00 -3.17
N LEU A 5 -14.31 5.03 -4.08
CA LEU A 5 -13.61 3.77 -3.88
C LEU A 5 -12.33 3.79 -4.74
N LEU A 6 -11.19 3.50 -4.12
CA LEU A 6 -9.91 3.39 -4.82
C LEU A 6 -9.37 1.98 -4.66
N PHE A 7 -9.10 1.30 -5.78
CA PHE A 7 -8.48 -0.02 -5.78
C PHE A 7 -6.96 0.14 -5.81
N LEU A 8 -6.27 -0.53 -4.90
CA LEU A 8 -4.82 -0.47 -4.81
C LEU A 8 -4.15 -1.52 -5.71
N ASP A 9 -3.13 -1.09 -6.46
CA ASP A 9 -2.19 -1.99 -7.11
C ASP A 9 -1.02 -2.36 -6.19
N THR A 10 -0.24 -3.37 -6.60
CA THR A 10 0.92 -3.88 -5.86
C THR A 10 2.03 -2.84 -5.67
N GLY A 11 2.21 -1.91 -6.61
CA GLY A 11 3.21 -0.86 -6.56
C GLY A 11 2.90 0.16 -5.47
N ILE A 12 1.65 0.65 -5.42
CA ILE A 12 1.20 1.56 -4.36
C ILE A 12 1.27 0.86 -3.00
N ILE A 13 0.83 -0.40 -2.90
CA ILE A 13 0.97 -1.19 -1.66
C ILE A 13 2.44 -1.24 -1.23
N GLY A 14 3.36 -1.55 -2.15
CA GLY A 14 4.80 -1.59 -1.88
C GLY A 14 5.35 -0.25 -1.39
N ILE A 15 4.89 0.87 -1.95
CA ILE A 15 5.34 2.21 -1.56
C ILE A 15 4.83 2.58 -0.17
N ILE A 16 3.52 2.44 0.09
CA ILE A 16 2.90 2.90 1.34
C ILE A 16 3.30 2.02 2.53
N THR A 17 3.53 0.72 2.31
CA THR A 17 3.89 -0.23 3.37
C THR A 17 5.39 -0.30 3.66
N ASN A 18 6.26 0.13 2.74
CA ASN A 18 7.70 0.05 2.92
C ASN A 18 8.23 1.20 3.81
N PRO A 19 8.71 0.94 5.04
CA PRO A 19 9.25 1.99 5.90
C PRO A 19 10.55 2.58 5.36
N LYS A 20 11.27 1.85 4.49
CA LYS A 20 12.54 2.28 3.91
C LYS A 20 12.39 3.11 2.63
N SER A 21 11.17 3.32 2.12
CA SER A 21 10.95 4.17 0.93
C SER A 21 11.02 5.66 1.32
N SER A 22 12.16 6.28 1.03
CA SER A 22 12.50 7.67 1.38
C SER A 22 12.58 8.62 0.19
N SER A 23 12.32 8.15 -1.04
CA SER A 23 12.25 9.05 -2.19
C SER A 23 11.12 10.07 -2.02
N ALA A 24 11.29 11.27 -2.59
CA ALA A 24 10.27 12.32 -2.52
C ALA A 24 8.91 11.84 -3.06
N GLU A 25 8.92 11.06 -4.14
CA GLU A 25 7.72 10.45 -4.71
C GLU A 25 7.04 9.47 -3.73
N ALA A 26 7.81 8.62 -3.05
CA ALA A 26 7.26 7.70 -2.06
C ALA A 26 6.65 8.43 -0.86
N GLN A 27 7.26 9.52 -0.41
CA GLN A 27 6.73 10.35 0.66
C GLN A 27 5.44 11.06 0.23
N ASN A 28 5.40 11.63 -0.98
CA ASN A 28 4.21 12.24 -1.54
C ASN A 28 3.07 11.22 -1.68
N CYS A 29 3.37 9.99 -2.12
CA CYS A 29 2.39 8.90 -2.20
C CYS A 29 1.82 8.53 -0.82
N LYS A 30 2.68 8.39 0.20
CA LYS A 30 2.26 8.14 1.58
C LYS A 30 1.39 9.26 2.13
N GLN A 31 1.76 10.51 1.86
CA GLN A 31 0.99 11.68 2.28
C GLN A 31 -0.38 11.72 1.58
N TRP A 32 -0.42 11.49 0.27
CA TRP A 32 -1.66 11.39 -0.50
C TRP A 32 -2.59 10.30 0.04
N PHE A 33 -2.05 9.12 0.35
CA PHE A 33 -2.81 8.02 0.92
C PHE A 33 -3.43 8.41 2.27
N LYS A 34 -2.64 9.02 3.17
CA LYS A 34 -3.11 9.51 4.47
C LYS A 34 -4.19 10.58 4.33
N GLN A 35 -3.97 11.60 3.50
CA GLN A 35 -4.95 12.67 3.28
C GLN A 35 -6.24 12.13 2.65
N SER A 36 -6.15 11.14 1.78
CA SER A 36 -7.33 10.50 1.17
C SER A 36 -8.16 9.74 2.21
N LEU A 37 -7.50 9.01 3.13
CA LEU A 37 -8.16 8.38 4.26
C LEU A 37 -8.87 9.41 5.15
N ASP A 38 -8.19 10.50 5.49
CA ASP A 38 -8.74 11.58 6.31
C ASP A 38 -9.97 12.25 5.64
N ASN A 39 -10.01 12.25 4.30
CA ASN A 39 -11.12 12.76 3.49
C ASN A 39 -12.23 11.72 3.24
N GLY A 40 -12.19 10.56 3.88
CA GLY A 40 -13.25 9.54 3.82
C GLY A 40 -13.22 8.65 2.57
N VAL A 41 -12.12 8.63 1.82
CA VAL A 41 -11.94 7.69 0.71
C VAL A 41 -11.81 6.27 1.25
N THR A 42 -12.55 5.31 0.65
CA THR A 42 -12.35 3.90 0.96
C THR A 42 -11.35 3.28 0.00
N PHE A 43 -10.23 2.81 0.53
CA PHE A 43 -9.30 1.98 -0.23
C PHE A 43 -9.73 0.52 -0.20
N ILE A 44 -9.72 -0.12 -1.36
CA ILE A 44 -10.00 -1.54 -1.54
C ILE A 44 -8.69 -2.21 -1.92
N LEU A 45 -8.35 -3.28 -1.20
CA LEU A 45 -7.20 -4.13 -1.50
C LEU A 45 -7.72 -5.35 -2.28
N PRO A 46 -7.45 -5.47 -3.59
CA PRO A 46 -7.76 -6.69 -4.34
C PRO A 46 -7.00 -7.87 -3.76
N GLU A 47 -7.66 -9.03 -3.62
CA GLU A 47 -7.04 -10.26 -3.14
C GLU A 47 -5.81 -10.65 -3.98
N ILE A 48 -5.87 -10.46 -5.30
CA ILE A 48 -4.75 -10.73 -6.21
C ILE A 48 -3.54 -9.84 -5.90
N ALA A 49 -3.75 -8.55 -5.63
CA ALA A 49 -2.66 -7.63 -5.30
C ALA A 49 -1.99 -8.02 -3.97
N ASP A 50 -2.80 -8.40 -2.97
CA ASP A 50 -2.32 -8.94 -1.70
C ASP A 50 -1.51 -10.24 -1.89
N TYR A 51 -2.02 -11.18 -2.70
CA TYR A 51 -1.33 -12.42 -3.03
C TYR A 51 0.02 -12.17 -3.71
N GLU A 52 0.08 -11.27 -4.68
CA GLU A 52 1.32 -10.96 -5.41
C GLU A 52 2.39 -10.33 -4.51
N VAL A 53 1.99 -9.39 -3.65
CA VAL A 53 2.91 -8.77 -2.67
C VAL A 53 3.42 -9.81 -1.68
N ARG A 54 2.54 -10.66 -1.14
CA ARG A 54 2.93 -11.72 -0.21
C ARG A 54 3.89 -12.71 -0.87
N ARG A 55 3.58 -13.16 -2.10
CA ARG A 55 4.44 -14.07 -2.87
C ARG A 55 5.82 -13.48 -3.07
N GLU A 56 5.91 -12.19 -3.41
CA GLU A 56 7.18 -11.53 -3.65
C GLU A 56 8.02 -11.33 -2.38
N LEU A 57 7.37 -11.04 -1.24
CA LEU A 57 8.04 -11.00 0.07
C LEU A 57 8.62 -12.37 0.44
N LEU A 58 7.85 -13.44 0.26
CA LEU A 58 8.32 -14.82 0.50
C LEU A 58 9.49 -15.17 -0.43
N ARG A 59 9.40 -14.83 -1.72
CA ARG A 59 10.48 -15.02 -2.71
C ARG A 59 11.77 -14.31 -2.28
N ALA A 60 11.65 -13.13 -1.67
CA ALA A 60 12.78 -12.35 -1.16
C ALA A 60 13.26 -12.78 0.24
N ASN A 61 12.76 -13.90 0.79
CA ASN A 61 13.01 -14.35 2.17
C ASN A 61 12.67 -13.29 3.23
N LYS A 62 11.72 -12.39 2.93
CA LYS A 62 11.20 -11.39 3.85
C LYS A 62 9.99 -11.97 4.56
N TYR A 63 10.26 -12.82 5.54
CA TYR A 63 9.23 -13.29 6.46
C TYR A 63 8.81 -12.14 7.37
N ALA A 64 7.56 -12.17 7.83
CA ALA A 64 7.17 -11.29 8.92
C ALA A 64 8.15 -11.52 10.07
N SER A 65 8.88 -10.47 10.48
CA SER A 65 9.63 -10.55 11.73
C SER A 65 8.59 -10.74 12.82
N GLY A 66 8.44 -11.99 13.28
CA GLY A 66 7.62 -12.31 14.43
C GLY A 66 8.03 -11.38 15.56
N LYS A 67 7.05 -10.67 16.11
CA LYS A 67 7.11 -10.28 17.51
C LYS A 67 6.66 -11.47 18.34
#